data_AF-A0A7S2AEM3-F1
#
_entry.id   AF-A0A7S2AEM3-F1
#
_cell.length_a   1.000
_cell.length_b   1.000
_cell.length_c   1.000
_cell.angle_alpha   90.00
_cell.angle_beta   90.00
_cell.angle_gamma   90.00
#
_symmetry.space_group_name_H-M   'P 1'
#
loop_
_entity.id
_entity.type
_entity.pdbx_description
1 polymer ?
#
loop_
_entity_poly.entity_id
_entity_poly.type
_entity_poly.pdbx_seq_one_letter_code
_entity_poly.pdbx_strand_id
1 'polypeptide(L)'
;TRCQVGSYVDVVGATECKLCLPTFKTEGTGYTSIDACGCPQGTYNSQLSSTYDDQAAGATCVPCPLGVTCDGFSAPLQLKLGYHAQAANFDPVSDVWKCTPPDACPGGPPGR
;
A
#
# COMPACT_ATOMS: atom_id res chain seq x y z
N THR A 1 7.35 12.76 22.73
CA THR A 1 7.92 11.40 22.77
C THR A 1 8.20 10.90 21.37
N ARG A 2 9.26 10.11 21.15
CA ARG A 2 9.54 9.50 19.83
C ARG A 2 8.91 8.10 19.79
N CYS A 3 7.82 7.96 19.04
CA CYS A 3 7.11 6.69 18.89
C CYS A 3 7.92 5.67 18.08
N GLN A 4 7.83 4.39 18.44
CA GLN A 4 8.52 3.31 17.75
C GLN A 4 7.85 2.99 16.42
N VAL A 5 8.51 2.21 15.56
CA VAL A 5 7.92 1.73 14.31
C VAL A 5 6.60 1.02 14.59
N GLY A 6 5.56 1.37 13.84
CA GLY A 6 4.19 0.87 14.04
C GLY A 6 3.37 1.69 15.01
N SER A 7 3.86 2.86 15.41
CA SER A 7 3.13 3.77 16.30
C SER A 7 3.39 5.24 15.96
N TYR A 8 2.44 6.09 16.28
CA TYR A 8 2.46 7.53 16.05
C TYR A 8 1.94 8.30 17.26
N VAL A 9 2.18 9.61 17.31
CA VAL A 9 1.65 10.49 18.34
C VAL A 9 0.79 11.58 17.71
N ASP A 10 -0.52 11.57 17.91
CA ASP A 10 -1.44 12.52 17.29
C ASP A 10 -1.56 13.86 18.02
N VAL A 11 -1.15 13.91 19.28
CA VAL A 11 -1.20 15.12 20.10
C VAL A 11 0.21 15.56 20.49
N VAL A 12 0.57 16.79 20.11
CA VAL A 12 1.85 17.39 20.48
C VAL A 12 1.99 17.43 22.00
N GLY A 13 3.08 16.88 22.52
CA GLY A 13 3.34 16.80 23.96
C GLY A 13 2.77 15.57 24.64
N ALA A 14 2.02 14.70 23.95
CA ALA A 14 1.59 13.43 24.52
C ALA A 14 2.80 12.52 24.82
N THR A 15 2.68 11.78 25.92
CA THR A 15 3.66 10.79 26.36
C THR A 15 3.38 9.40 25.79
N GLU A 16 2.15 9.16 25.38
CA GLU A 16 1.68 7.88 24.85
C GLU A 16 1.64 7.88 23.31
N CYS A 17 1.93 6.72 22.73
CA CYS A 17 1.88 6.50 21.29
C CYS A 17 0.65 5.68 20.94
N LYS A 18 -0.05 6.09 19.89
CA LYS A 18 -1.12 5.31 19.27
C LYS A 18 -0.52 4.29 18.30
N LEU A 19 -1.06 3.08 18.30
CA LEU A 19 -0.65 2.03 17.37
C LEU A 19 -1.31 2.23 16.01
N CYS A 20 -0.62 1.85 14.95
CA CYS A 20 -1.24 1.62 13.65
C CYS A 20 -2.21 0.43 13.74
N LEU A 21 -3.10 0.29 12.74
CA LEU A 21 -3.91 -0.91 12.61
C LEU A 21 -3.03 -2.18 12.52
N PRO A 22 -3.55 -3.34 12.95
CA PRO A 22 -2.84 -4.61 12.77
C PRO A 22 -2.38 -4.78 11.32
N THR A 23 -1.14 -5.28 11.12
CA THR A 23 -0.43 -5.45 9.84
C THR A 23 0.13 -4.18 9.19
N PHE A 24 -0.28 -3.00 9.64
CA PHE A 24 0.30 -1.73 9.21
C PHE A 24 1.47 -1.34 10.09
N LYS A 25 2.36 -0.51 9.54
CA LYS A 25 3.46 0.07 10.31
C LYS A 25 3.78 1.47 9.82
N THR A 26 4.57 2.20 10.59
CA THR A 26 5.20 3.43 10.13
C THR A 26 6.52 3.11 9.43
N GLU A 27 6.96 3.97 8.51
CA GLU A 27 8.23 3.76 7.78
C GLU A 27 9.46 3.87 8.71
N GLY A 28 9.28 4.58 9.82
CA GLY A 28 10.31 4.84 10.81
C GLY A 28 9.71 5.24 12.16
N THR A 29 10.47 6.01 12.94
CA THR A 29 10.12 6.38 14.31
C THR A 29 9.83 7.87 14.45
N GLY A 30 8.99 8.25 15.41
CA GLY A 30 8.69 9.64 15.74
C GLY A 30 7.60 10.28 14.88
N TYR A 31 6.79 9.49 14.21
CA TYR A 31 5.67 10.01 13.43
C TYR A 31 4.60 10.62 14.32
N THR A 32 4.00 11.70 13.82
CA THR A 32 3.01 12.48 14.55
C THR A 32 1.62 12.47 13.90
N SER A 33 1.40 11.58 12.94
CA SER A 33 0.11 11.41 12.27
C SER A 33 -0.15 9.94 12.00
N ILE A 34 -1.45 9.57 11.96
CA ILE A 34 -1.93 8.27 11.53
C ILE A 34 -1.61 8.02 10.04
N ASP A 35 -1.49 9.07 9.22
CA ASP A 35 -1.17 8.97 7.79
C ASP A 35 0.22 8.36 7.54
N ALA A 36 1.04 8.27 8.58
CA ALA A 36 2.32 7.57 8.51
C ALA A 36 2.18 6.05 8.54
N CYS A 37 1.02 5.53 8.95
CA CYS A 37 0.73 4.10 9.00
C CYS A 37 0.36 3.60 7.61
N GLY A 38 1.22 2.75 7.05
CA GLY A 38 1.02 2.19 5.73
C GLY A 38 1.41 0.71 5.68
N CYS A 39 1.05 0.07 4.57
CA CYS A 39 1.43 -1.32 4.35
C CYS A 39 2.93 -1.44 4.10
N PRO A 40 3.63 -2.39 4.74
CA PRO A 40 5.04 -2.61 4.47
C PRO A 40 5.30 -2.95 3.01
N GLN A 41 6.52 -2.69 2.54
CA GLN A 41 6.97 -3.11 1.22
C GLN A 41 6.66 -4.61 0.98
N GLY A 42 6.20 -4.93 -0.23
CA GLY A 42 5.76 -6.27 -0.61
C GLY A 42 4.32 -6.60 -0.22
N THR A 43 3.60 -5.67 0.40
CA THR A 43 2.16 -5.80 0.71
C THR A 43 1.39 -4.57 0.25
N TYR A 44 0.08 -4.73 0.10
CA TYR A 44 -0.85 -3.65 -0.23
C TYR A 44 -2.09 -3.73 0.65
N ASN A 45 -2.83 -2.62 0.73
CA ASN A 45 -4.07 -2.56 1.48
C ASN A 45 -5.17 -3.36 0.77
N SER A 46 -5.71 -4.40 1.43
CA SER A 46 -6.75 -5.26 0.85
C SER A 46 -8.04 -4.53 0.47
N GLN A 47 -8.32 -3.40 1.12
CA GLN A 47 -9.47 -2.56 0.82
C GLN A 47 -9.07 -1.42 -0.11
N LEU A 48 -8.29 -1.71 -1.16
CA LEU A 48 -7.84 -0.77 -2.20
C LEU A 48 -8.93 0.25 -2.52
N SER A 49 -8.91 1.34 -1.78
CA SER A 49 -9.69 2.49 -2.08
C SER A 49 -8.70 3.42 -2.73
N SER A 50 -9.02 3.89 -3.92
CA SER A 50 -8.33 5.00 -4.58
C SER A 50 -8.32 6.29 -3.72
N THR A 51 -8.90 6.25 -2.52
CA THR A 51 -8.84 7.27 -1.49
C THR A 51 -7.79 6.87 -0.45
N TYR A 52 -6.90 7.82 -0.13
CA TYR A 52 -5.81 7.84 0.85
C TYR A 52 -6.11 7.34 2.30
N ASP A 53 -7.20 6.65 2.55
CA ASP A 53 -7.56 6.11 3.86
C ASP A 53 -6.98 4.70 4.02
N ASP A 54 -5.66 4.64 4.17
CA ASP A 54 -4.95 3.38 4.37
C ASP A 54 -5.32 2.69 5.69
N GLN A 55 -6.08 3.36 6.58
CA GLN A 55 -6.47 2.85 7.90
C GLN A 55 -7.99 2.69 8.07
N ALA A 56 -8.71 2.44 6.99
CA ALA A 56 -10.14 2.11 7.06
C ALA A 56 -10.40 0.90 7.96
N ALA A 57 -11.51 0.90 8.69
CA ALA A 57 -11.88 -0.21 9.56
C ALA A 57 -12.01 -1.51 8.76
N GLY A 58 -11.18 -2.51 9.10
CA GLY A 58 -11.09 -3.79 8.39
C GLY A 58 -10.08 -3.82 7.24
N ALA A 59 -9.31 -2.75 7.02
CA ALA A 59 -8.16 -2.77 6.12
C ALA A 59 -7.08 -3.68 6.72
N THR A 60 -6.42 -4.47 5.86
CA THR A 60 -5.28 -5.31 6.25
C THR A 60 -4.27 -5.34 5.11
N CYS A 61 -2.99 -5.48 5.47
CA CYS A 61 -1.92 -5.60 4.50
C CYS A 61 -1.81 -7.04 4.03
N VAL A 62 -2.09 -7.25 2.75
CA VAL A 62 -2.03 -8.55 2.09
C VAL A 62 -0.85 -8.61 1.11
N PRO A 63 -0.30 -9.80 0.83
CA PRO A 63 0.83 -9.95 -0.08
C PRO A 63 0.57 -9.32 -1.44
N CYS A 64 1.60 -8.69 -2.00
CA CYS A 64 1.54 -8.12 -3.34
C CYS A 64 1.21 -9.21 -4.38
N PRO A 65 0.19 -9.02 -5.25
CA PRO A 65 -0.18 -10.03 -6.22
C PRO A 65 0.85 -10.15 -7.34
N LEU A 66 0.75 -11.24 -8.09
CA LEU A 66 1.64 -11.50 -9.21
C LEU A 66 1.50 -10.39 -10.26
N GLY A 67 2.62 -9.97 -10.85
CA GLY A 67 2.60 -8.97 -11.91
C GLY A 67 2.50 -7.52 -11.44
N VAL A 68 2.43 -7.29 -10.13
CA VAL A 68 2.40 -5.94 -9.53
C VAL A 68 3.61 -5.73 -8.61
N THR A 69 4.05 -4.49 -8.44
CA THR A 69 5.00 -4.04 -7.43
C THR A 69 4.27 -3.21 -6.37
N CYS A 70 4.58 -3.50 -5.12
CA CYS A 70 4.03 -2.83 -3.96
C CYS A 70 5.20 -2.29 -3.14
N ASP A 71 5.53 -1.02 -3.37
CA ASP A 71 6.64 -0.35 -2.66
C ASP A 71 6.30 -0.03 -1.20
N GLY A 72 5.02 -0.18 -0.84
CA GLY A 72 4.49 0.03 0.52
C GLY A 72 4.19 1.50 0.80
N PHE A 73 3.67 1.77 2.00
CA PHE A 73 3.46 3.12 2.54
C PHE A 73 2.74 4.07 1.57
N SER A 74 1.55 3.68 1.12
CA SER A 74 0.71 4.45 0.19
C SER A 74 1.30 4.65 -1.21
N ALA A 75 2.41 3.97 -1.55
CA ALA A 75 2.93 3.98 -2.90
C ALA A 75 1.91 3.35 -3.87
N PRO A 76 1.68 3.99 -5.04
CA PRO A 76 0.74 3.48 -6.03
C PRO A 76 1.25 2.15 -6.60
N LEU A 77 0.35 1.17 -6.74
CA LEU A 77 0.65 -0.10 -7.40
C LEU A 77 1.17 0.12 -8.82
N GLN A 78 2.23 -0.60 -9.21
CA GLN A 78 2.74 -0.59 -10.58
C GLN A 78 2.75 -2.00 -11.16
N LEU A 79 2.40 -2.15 -12.43
CA LEU A 79 2.53 -3.39 -13.18
C LEU A 79 4.00 -3.64 -13.54
N LYS A 80 4.44 -4.88 -13.38
CA LYS A 80 5.76 -5.35 -13.85
C LYS A 80 5.77 -5.42 -15.38
N LEU A 81 6.96 -5.35 -15.97
CA LEU A 81 7.16 -5.67 -17.39
C LEU A 81 6.55 -7.05 -17.71
N GLY A 82 5.82 -7.15 -18.81
CA GLY A 82 5.08 -8.36 -19.19
C GLY A 82 3.68 -8.46 -18.60
N TYR A 83 3.18 -7.44 -17.91
CA TYR A 83 1.84 -7.41 -17.35
C TYR A 83 1.04 -6.17 -17.76
N HIS A 84 -0.28 -6.34 -17.88
CA HIS A 84 -1.24 -5.29 -18.22
C HIS A 84 -2.49 -5.38 -17.32
N ALA A 85 -3.19 -4.26 -17.12
CA ALA A 85 -4.47 -4.18 -16.43
C ALA A 85 -5.35 -3.07 -17.01
N GLN A 86 -6.68 -3.26 -17.01
CA GLN A 86 -7.65 -2.29 -17.55
C GLN A 86 -8.13 -1.33 -16.45
N ALA A 87 -8.26 -0.03 -16.77
CA ALA A 87 -8.74 0.98 -15.82
C ALA A 87 -10.25 1.21 -15.93
N ALA A 88 -10.95 0.76 -14.90
CA ALA A 88 -12.12 1.46 -14.37
C ALA A 88 -12.26 1.16 -12.88
N ASN A 89 -12.00 -0.09 -12.48
CA ASN A 89 -12.02 -0.58 -11.11
C ASN A 89 -10.89 -1.61 -10.95
N PHE A 90 -9.64 -1.17 -10.93
CA PHE A 90 -8.48 -2.07 -10.91
C PHE A 90 -8.45 -2.92 -9.64
N ASP A 91 -8.74 -4.21 -9.78
CA ASP A 91 -8.43 -5.23 -8.79
C ASP A 91 -7.09 -5.90 -9.17
N PRO A 92 -6.04 -5.77 -8.35
CA PRO A 92 -4.71 -6.27 -8.69
C PRO A 92 -4.62 -7.81 -8.62
N VAL A 93 -5.66 -8.49 -8.15
CA VAL A 93 -5.75 -9.95 -8.08
C VAL A 93 -6.45 -10.51 -9.32
N SER A 94 -7.54 -9.89 -9.79
CA SER A 94 -8.31 -10.41 -10.93
C SER A 94 -8.02 -9.73 -12.26
N ASP A 95 -7.54 -8.48 -12.25
CA ASP A 95 -7.44 -7.64 -13.45
C ASP A 95 -6.01 -7.49 -13.97
N VAL A 96 -5.12 -8.39 -13.56
CA VAL A 96 -3.71 -8.39 -13.99
C VAL A 96 -3.45 -9.56 -14.92
N TRP A 97 -3.16 -9.26 -16.19
CA TRP A 97 -2.86 -10.26 -17.22
C TRP A 97 -1.40 -10.27 -17.60
N LYS A 98 -0.85 -11.47 -17.73
CA LYS A 98 0.50 -11.68 -18.27
C LYS A 98 0.45 -11.74 -19.80
N CYS A 99 1.27 -10.93 -20.45
CA CYS A 99 1.32 -10.84 -21.90
C CYS A 99 2.26 -11.88 -22.50
N THR A 100 1.89 -12.34 -23.70
CA THR A 100 2.72 -13.21 -24.54
C THR A 100 2.73 -12.64 -25.96
N PRO A 101 3.87 -12.15 -26.48
CA PRO A 101 5.17 -12.11 -25.81
C PRO A 101 5.23 -11.05 -24.68
N PRO A 102 6.17 -11.16 -23.72
CA PRO A 102 6.21 -10.26 -22.55
C PRO A 102 6.47 -8.79 -22.89
N ASP A 103 7.19 -8.51 -23.97
CA ASP A 103 7.46 -7.15 -24.45
C ASP A 103 6.23 -6.45 -25.05
N ALA A 104 5.13 -7.18 -25.30
CA ALA A 104 3.86 -6.59 -25.69
C ALA A 104 3.24 -5.70 -24.60
N CYS A 105 3.68 -5.85 -23.35
CA CYS A 105 3.16 -5.09 -22.21
C CYS A 105 4.30 -4.45 -21.43
N PRO A 106 4.47 -3.12 -21.50
CA PRO A 106 5.57 -2.42 -20.83
C PRO A 106 5.45 -2.41 -19.30
N GLY A 107 4.28 -2.76 -18.74
CA GLY A 107 3.95 -2.55 -17.34
C GLY A 107 3.62 -1.08 -17.04
N GLY A 108 3.87 -0.64 -15.80
CA GLY A 108 3.60 0.73 -15.35
C GLY A 108 2.25 0.87 -14.61
N PRO A 109 1.71 2.10 -14.49
CA PRO A 109 0.47 2.33 -13.76
C PRO A 109 -0.70 1.52 -14.36
N PRO A 110 -1.55 0.88 -13.54
CA PRO A 110 -2.74 0.20 -14.03
C PRO A 110 -3.62 1.12 -14.89
N GLY A 111 -4.13 0.60 -16.02
CA GLY A 111 -5.09 1.34 -16.83
C GLY A 111 -4.56 2.32 -17.85
N ARG A 112 -3.30 2.17 -18.27
CA ARG A 112 -2.72 2.90 -19.40
C ARG A 112 -2.37 1.98 -20.56
#